data_AF-A0A8J6SJ19-F1
#
_entry.id   AF-A0A8J6SJ19-F1
#
_cell.length_a   1.000
_cell.length_b   1.000
_cell.length_c   1.000
_cell.angle_alpha   90.00
_cell.angle_beta   90.00
_cell.angle_gamma   90.00
#
_symmetry.space_group_name_H-M   'P 1'
#
loop_
_entity.id
_entity.type
_entity.pdbx_description
1 polymer ?
#
loop_
_entity_poly.entity_id
_entity_poly.type
_entity_poly.pdbx_seq_one_letter_code
_entity_poly.pdbx_strand_id
1 'polypeptide(L)'
;MQITIAPYLLSTYKLIQRGFPDGIDSESYLPLLALLSDEMSHRSLAQVIAHYTGKDYYIVLNDVYGVRSTDVPPPNAIDKIKQRLLACGYEEWLKEE
;
A
#
# COMPACT_ATOMS: atom_id res chain seq x y z
N MET A 1 12.31 -16.55 5.54
CA MET A 1 10.97 -16.78 4.97
C MET A 1 11.06 -16.48 3.48
N GLN A 2 10.70 -17.43 2.60
CA GLN A 2 10.60 -17.13 1.18
C GLN A 2 9.36 -16.27 0.95
N ILE A 3 9.55 -15.06 0.40
CA ILE A 3 8.47 -14.16 0.03
C ILE A 3 7.88 -14.70 -1.27
N THR A 4 6.78 -15.45 -1.18
CA THR A 4 6.08 -15.98 -2.35
C THR A 4 5.06 -14.94 -2.83
N ILE A 5 5.54 -13.80 -3.31
CA ILE A 5 4.71 -12.79 -3.96
C ILE A 5 4.97 -12.80 -5.46
N ALA A 6 3.96 -12.44 -6.27
CA ALA A 6 4.13 -12.37 -7.72
C ALA A 6 5.25 -11.38 -8.09
N PRO A 7 6.08 -11.67 -9.11
CA PRO A 7 7.25 -10.83 -9.44
C PRO A 7 6.91 -9.36 -9.68
N TYR A 8 5.76 -9.07 -10.31
CA TYR A 8 5.30 -7.71 -10.60
C TYR A 8 4.88 -6.92 -9.34
N LEU A 9 4.73 -7.57 -8.18
CA LEU A 9 4.43 -6.92 -6.90
C LEU A 9 5.67 -6.75 -6.03
N LEU A 10 6.81 -7.31 -6.43
CA LEU A 10 8.00 -7.34 -5.59
C LEU A 10 8.54 -5.93 -5.32
N SER A 11 8.48 -5.03 -6.31
CA SER A 11 8.92 -3.65 -6.11
C SER A 11 7.99 -2.90 -5.15
N THR A 12 6.68 -3.02 -5.31
CA THR A 12 5.70 -2.46 -4.37
C THR A 12 5.87 -3.02 -2.96
N TYR A 13 6.10 -4.32 -2.82
CA TYR A 13 6.36 -4.94 -1.51
C TYR A 13 7.60 -4.33 -0.86
N LYS A 14 8.71 -4.15 -1.61
CA LYS A 14 9.94 -3.55 -1.10
C LYS A 14 9.74 -2.07 -0.72
N LEU A 15 8.98 -1.32 -1.50
CA LEU A 15 8.62 0.06 -1.17
C LEU A 15 7.87 0.13 0.16
N ILE A 16 6.83 -0.69 0.33
CA ILE A 16 6.06 -0.79 1.58
C ILE A 16 6.96 -1.23 2.73
N GLN A 17 7.83 -2.21 2.51
CA GLN A 17 8.76 -2.71 3.53
C GLN A 17 9.74 -1.64 4.01
N ARG A 18 10.27 -0.82 3.10
CA ARG A 18 11.13 0.32 3.45
C ARG A 18 10.37 1.40 4.20
N GLY A 19 9.14 1.69 3.78
CA GLY A 19 8.26 2.64 4.44
C GLY A 19 7.89 2.18 5.85
N PHE A 20 7.52 0.92 6.02
CA PHE A 20 6.87 0.37 7.20
C PHE A 20 7.60 -0.86 7.75
N PRO A 21 8.88 -0.78 8.12
CA PRO A 21 9.70 -1.95 8.45
C PRO A 21 9.14 -2.78 9.62
N ASP A 22 8.47 -2.13 10.56
CA ASP A 22 7.85 -2.75 11.75
C ASP A 22 6.36 -3.09 11.55
N GLY A 23 5.87 -3.00 10.31
CA GLY A 23 4.46 -3.18 9.96
C GLY A 23 3.72 -1.85 9.78
N ILE A 24 2.49 -1.95 9.25
CA ILE A 24 1.63 -0.81 8.97
C ILE A 24 0.72 -0.59 10.18
N ASP A 25 0.86 0.55 10.84
CA ASP A 25 -0.01 0.94 11.96
C ASP A 25 -1.43 1.30 11.49
N SER A 26 -2.37 1.34 12.44
CA SER A 26 -3.79 1.59 12.15
C SER A 26 -4.06 2.96 11.53
N GLU A 27 -3.28 3.99 11.88
CA GLU A 27 -3.45 5.35 11.34
C GLU A 27 -2.94 5.44 9.90
N SER A 28 -1.90 4.67 9.57
CA SER A 28 -1.29 4.64 8.24
C SER A 28 -1.99 3.73 7.25
N TYR A 29 -2.75 2.73 7.72
CA TYR A 29 -3.32 1.68 6.86
C TYR A 29 -4.23 2.22 5.75
N LEU A 30 -5.32 2.91 6.10
CA LEU A 30 -6.25 3.43 5.09
C LEU A 30 -5.63 4.52 4.20
N PRO A 31 -4.87 5.50 4.74
CA PRO A 31 -4.17 6.47 3.89
C PRO A 31 -3.20 5.84 2.89
N LEU A 32 -2.51 4.75 3.27
CA LEU A 32 -1.64 4.00 2.36
C LEU A 32 -2.43 3.35 1.24
N LEU A 33 -3.57 2.72 1.56
CA LEU A 33 -4.45 2.14 0.54
C LEU A 33 -4.95 3.20 -0.44
N ALA A 34 -5.41 4.35 0.08
CA ALA A 34 -5.88 5.45 -0.75
C ALA A 34 -4.79 5.93 -1.71
N LEU A 35 -3.59 6.21 -1.20
CA LEU A 35 -2.46 6.69 -1.99
C LEU A 35 -2.12 5.73 -3.14
N LEU A 36 -1.91 4.44 -2.83
CA LEU A 36 -1.46 3.48 -3.83
C LEU A 36 -2.59 3.06 -4.79
N SER A 37 -3.86 3.19 -4.39
CA SER A 37 -5.00 2.83 -5.25
C SER A 37 -5.14 3.72 -6.49
N ASP A 38 -4.59 4.93 -6.45
CA ASP A 38 -4.56 5.82 -7.61
C ASP A 38 -3.45 5.47 -8.62
N GLU A 39 -2.43 4.72 -8.21
CA GLU A 39 -1.25 4.40 -9.03
C GLU A 39 -1.23 2.95 -9.55
N MET A 40 -1.95 2.03 -8.89
CA MET A 40 -1.98 0.62 -9.28
C MET A 40 -3.36 -0.01 -9.11
N SER A 41 -3.58 -1.16 -9.76
CA SER A 41 -4.89 -1.83 -9.69
C SER A 41 -5.27 -2.22 -8.26
N HIS A 42 -6.55 -2.09 -7.92
CA HIS A 42 -7.05 -2.46 -6.58
C HIS A 42 -6.77 -3.91 -6.20
N ARG A 43 -6.79 -4.83 -7.18
CA ARG A 43 -6.48 -6.25 -6.96
C ARG A 43 -5.01 -6.46 -6.63
N SER A 44 -4.12 -5.80 -7.38
CA SER A 44 -2.67 -5.84 -7.13
C SER A 44 -2.34 -5.25 -5.75
N LEU A 45 -2.97 -4.11 -5.41
CA LEU A 45 -2.79 -3.46 -4.11
C LEU A 45 -3.28 -4.36 -2.96
N ALA A 46 -4.48 -4.92 -3.08
CA ALA A 46 -5.02 -5.82 -2.07
C ALA A 46 -4.14 -7.06 -1.88
N GLN A 47 -3.59 -7.60 -2.97
CA GLN A 47 -2.70 -8.75 -2.92
C GLN A 47 -1.39 -8.45 -2.18
N VAL A 48 -0.72 -7.34 -2.48
CA VAL A 48 0.54 -6.98 -1.81
C VAL A 48 0.32 -6.63 -0.34
N ILE A 49 -0.76 -5.93 0.00
CA ILE A 49 -1.06 -5.54 1.38
C ILE A 49 -1.49 -6.76 2.21
N ALA A 50 -2.31 -7.65 1.67
CA ALA A 50 -2.67 -8.92 2.33
C ALA A 50 -1.42 -9.75 2.63
N HIS A 51 -0.50 -9.84 1.66
CA HIS A 51 0.77 -10.54 1.85
C HIS A 51 1.67 -9.85 2.90
N TYR A 52 1.76 -8.53 2.89
CA TYR A 52 2.60 -7.76 3.81
C TYR A 52 2.09 -7.80 5.26
N THR A 53 0.76 -7.73 5.44
CA THR A 53 0.12 -7.63 6.76
C THR A 53 -0.35 -8.97 7.32
N GLY A 54 -0.39 -10.02 6.50
CA GLY A 54 -1.00 -11.30 6.84
C GLY A 54 -2.53 -11.28 6.93
N LYS A 55 -3.17 -10.18 6.49
CA LYS A 55 -4.63 -10.06 6.44
C LYS A 55 -5.25 -10.89 5.31
N ASP A 56 -6.53 -11.21 5.46
CA ASP A 56 -7.29 -11.84 4.38
C ASP A 56 -7.42 -10.91 3.16
N TYR A 57 -7.22 -11.47 1.97
CA TYR A 57 -7.25 -10.72 0.71
C TYR A 57 -8.59 -10.02 0.46
N TYR A 58 -9.72 -10.67 0.74
CA TYR A 58 -11.05 -10.11 0.46
C TYR A 58 -11.40 -8.99 1.44
N ILE A 59 -10.92 -9.07 2.68
CA ILE A 59 -11.01 -7.97 3.65
C ILE A 59 -10.23 -6.75 3.13
N VAL A 60 -8.96 -6.94 2.76
CA VAL A 60 -8.13 -5.84 2.24
C VAL A 60 -8.72 -5.25 0.96
N LEU A 61 -9.23 -6.09 0.06
CA LEU A 61 -9.87 -5.62 -1.17
C LEU A 61 -11.10 -4.77 -0.89
N ASN A 62 -11.92 -5.15 0.11
CA ASN A 62 -13.04 -4.33 0.54
C ASN A 62 -12.58 -2.98 1.10
N ASP A 63 -11.52 -2.96 1.92
CA ASP A 63 -10.94 -1.73 2.45
C ASP A 63 -10.45 -0.80 1.33
N VAL A 64 -9.83 -1.35 0.27
CA VAL A 64 -9.40 -0.59 -0.92
C VAL A 64 -10.59 0.05 -1.65
N TYR A 65 -11.75 -0.60 -1.67
CA TYR A 65 -12.96 0.03 -2.20
C TYR A 65 -13.53 1.09 -1.24
N GLY A 66 -13.44 0.84 0.07
CA GLY A 66 -13.94 1.72 1.13
C GLY A 66 -13.22 3.07 1.16
N VAL A 67 -11.90 3.10 0.96
CA VAL A 67 -11.11 4.36 0.98
C VAL A 67 -11.47 5.38 -0.11
N ARG A 68 -12.27 4.99 -1.10
CA ARG A 68 -12.79 5.89 -2.15
C ARG A 68 -14.26 6.30 -1.93
N SER A 69 -14.91 5.79 -0.88
CA SER A 69 -16.34 6.00 -0.66
C SER A 69 -16.73 6.15 0.81
N THR A 70 -16.65 5.08 1.59
CA THR A 70 -17.14 5.03 2.98
C THR A 70 -16.12 5.47 4.00
N ASP A 71 -14.84 5.22 3.75
CA ASP A 71 -13.74 5.36 4.72
C ASP A 71 -12.61 6.22 4.15
N VAL A 72 -12.98 7.33 3.51
CA VAL A 72 -12.06 8.24 2.82
C VAL A 72 -11.10 8.88 3.83
N PRO A 73 -9.79 8.58 3.76
CA PRO A 73 -8.83 9.18 4.68
C PRO A 73 -8.66 10.67 4.42
N PRO A 74 -8.36 11.48 5.45
CA PRO A 74 -8.19 12.91 5.26
C PRO A 74 -6.92 13.19 4.41
N PRO A 75 -6.91 14.21 3.53
CA PRO A 75 -5.81 14.47 2.62
C PRO A 75 -4.45 14.62 3.31
N ASN A 76 -4.42 15.25 4.49
CA ASN A 76 -3.20 15.42 5.27
C ASN A 76 -2.59 14.09 5.76
N ALA A 77 -3.40 13.05 5.96
CA ALA A 77 -2.90 11.72 6.31
C ALA A 77 -2.29 11.03 5.08
N ILE A 78 -2.92 11.17 3.91
CA ILE A 78 -2.39 10.68 2.63
C ILE A 78 -1.06 11.35 2.32
N ASP A 79 -0.97 12.67 2.48
CA ASP A 79 0.28 13.42 2.27
C ASP A 79 1.40 12.96 3.18
N LYS A 80 1.12 12.66 4.45
CA LYS A 80 2.13 12.10 5.38
C LYS A 80 2.67 10.76 4.88
N ILE A 81 1.80 9.87 4.39
CA ILE A 81 2.24 8.60 3.81
C ILE A 81 3.06 8.84 2.56
N LYS A 82 2.64 9.75 1.70
CA LYS A 82 3.38 10.11 0.49
C LYS A 82 4.79 10.61 0.83
N GLN A 83 4.94 11.52 1.79
CA GLN A 83 6.25 12.00 2.23
C GLN A 83 7.13 10.86 2.79
N ARG A 84 6.53 9.95 3.55
CA ARG A 84 7.23 8.76 4.07
C ARG A 84 7.72 7.85 2.93
N LEU A 85 6.89 7.57 1.93
CA LEU A 85 7.25 6.72 0.80
C LEU A 85 8.25 7.41 -0.15
N LEU A 86 8.17 8.73 -0.32
CA LEU A 86 9.17 9.51 -1.08
C LEU A 86 10.57 9.27 -0.54
N ALA A 87 10.75 9.28 0.79
CA ALA A 87 12.04 8.95 1.42
C ALA A 87 12.49 7.48 1.20
N CYS A 88 11.61 6.60 0.72
CA CYS A 88 11.84 5.17 0.54
C CYS A 88 11.98 4.73 -0.94
N GLY A 89 11.91 5.70 -1.86
CA GLY A 89 12.05 5.48 -3.29
C GLY A 89 10.73 5.40 -4.06
N TYR A 90 9.71 6.15 -3.62
CA TYR A 90 8.40 6.22 -4.30
C TYR A 90 8.51 6.79 -5.72
N GLU A 91 9.38 7.77 -5.95
CA GLU A 91 9.54 8.38 -7.28
C GLU A 91 10.17 7.41 -8.28
N GLU A 92 11.10 6.57 -7.83
CA GLU A 92 11.68 5.50 -8.64
C GLU A 92 10.64 4.44 -8.93
N TRP A 93 9.87 4.03 -7.92
CA TRP A 93 8.80 3.04 -8.06
C TRP A 93 7.73 3.49 -9.09
N LEU A 94 7.35 4.76 -9.10
CA LEU A 94 6.41 5.31 -10.09
C LEU A 94 6.93 5.26 -11.53
N LYS A 95 8.25 5.18 -11.73
CA LYS A 95 8.88 5.16 -13.06
C LYS A 95 9.09 3.73 -13.60
N GLU A 96 8.73 2.70 -12.84
CA GLU A 96 8.95 1.29 -13.19
C GLU A 96 7.94 0.73 -14.23
N GLU A 97 7.48 1.54 -15.19
CA GLU A 97 6.58 1.08 -16.27
C GLU A 97 7.17 -0.02 -17.16
#